data_AF-A0A925RU94-F1
#
_entry.id   AF-A0A925RU94-F1
#
_cell.length_a   1.000
_cell.length_b   1.000
_cell.length_c   1.000
_cell.angle_alpha   90.00
_cell.angle_beta   90.00
_cell.angle_gamma   90.00
#
_symmetry.space_group_name_H-M   'P 1'
#
loop_
_entity.id
_entity.type
_entity.pdbx_description
1 polymer ?
#
loop_
_entity_poly.entity_id
_entity_poly.type
_entity_poly.pdbx_seq_one_letter_code
_entity_poly.pdbx_strand_id
1 'polypeptide(L)'
;MPSDIKYRDLISRGTLVRRSLALLALCLALTACQKKETPKSAPALAVDATRLTNADQDNGNWLTVGRTYSEQRYSPLDKINTQTVKQLSLAWSLDLDTARGQEATPLVVDGVMYSSSAWSKVQAIDPTTGKLLWQYDPKVPQERGVMVCCDVVNRGVAFWKGRVYVGTIDGRLIALDAKTGAEVWSVITVDQSKPYAITGAPRIVKGKVFIGNGGAEFGVRGYISAYDVDTGKMLWRFYTVPGDPAQGFEQPILADAAKTWKGEWWKLGGGGTVWDSMAYDPELDLLYIGTGNGSPWNQRIRSPGGGDNLFLSSIVALRPDTGEYVWHYQTTPG
;
A
#
# COMPACT_ATOMS: atom_id res chain seq x y z
N MET A 1 24.56 -1.43 -74.08
CA MET A 1 23.60 -0.37 -73.70
C MET A 1 23.73 -0.19 -72.19
N PRO A 2 24.14 1.00 -71.73
CA PRO A 2 23.32 2.20 -71.85
C PRO A 2 23.98 3.35 -72.62
N SER A 3 23.10 4.25 -73.04
CA SER A 3 23.22 5.41 -73.91
C SER A 3 23.94 6.61 -73.28
N ASP A 4 25.07 6.99 -73.86
CA ASP A 4 25.28 8.18 -74.71
C ASP A 4 24.64 9.55 -74.39
N ILE A 5 25.50 10.59 -74.53
CA ILE A 5 25.27 11.99 -75.04
C ILE A 5 24.89 13.09 -74.01
N LYS A 6 25.41 14.33 -73.98
CA LYS A 6 26.52 15.08 -74.65
C LYS A 6 26.78 16.40 -73.89
N TYR A 7 27.96 16.97 -74.11
CA TYR A 7 28.49 18.30 -73.72
C TYR A 7 27.90 19.50 -74.51
N ARG A 8 28.23 20.72 -74.00
CA ARG A 8 28.28 22.10 -74.62
C ARG A 8 27.09 23.02 -74.25
N ASP A 9 27.20 24.34 -74.07
CA ASP A 9 28.31 25.32 -74.09
C ASP A 9 27.83 26.67 -73.45
N LEU A 10 28.80 27.46 -72.96
CA LEU A 10 28.96 28.93 -72.92
C LEU A 10 27.93 29.96 -72.36
N ILE A 11 28.44 30.71 -71.34
CA ILE A 11 28.63 32.18 -71.22
C ILE A 11 27.45 33.14 -71.51
N SER A 12 27.07 33.95 -70.51
CA SER A 12 27.02 35.43 -70.62
C SER A 12 26.78 36.13 -69.27
N ARG A 13 27.41 37.31 -69.15
CA ARG A 13 27.58 38.22 -68.01
C ARG A 13 26.30 38.93 -67.57
N GLY A 14 26.32 39.41 -66.32
CA GLY A 14 25.41 40.47 -65.87
C GLY A 14 25.65 40.90 -64.42
N THR A 15 26.72 41.65 -64.16
CA THR A 15 26.87 42.42 -62.91
C THR A 15 26.09 43.72 -63.07
N LEU A 16 25.10 43.98 -62.21
CA LEU A 16 24.61 45.33 -62.00
C LEU A 16 24.40 45.63 -60.51
N VAL A 17 24.68 46.89 -60.22
CA VAL A 17 24.97 47.48 -58.94
C VAL A 17 23.78 48.34 -58.49
N ARG A 18 23.60 48.42 -57.16
CA ARG A 18 23.01 49.54 -56.37
C ARG A 18 21.49 49.66 -56.19
N ARG A 19 21.20 49.95 -54.90
CA ARG A 19 20.09 50.73 -54.29
C ARG A 19 18.77 49.95 -54.18
N SER A 20 18.15 49.84 -53.01
CA SER A 20 17.72 50.99 -52.20
C SER A 20 17.59 50.64 -50.71
N LEU A 21 18.04 51.57 -49.86
CA LEU A 21 17.61 51.67 -48.46
C LEU A 21 16.08 51.80 -48.41
N ALA A 22 15.43 50.98 -47.60
CA ALA A 22 14.06 51.19 -47.16
C ALA A 22 14.05 51.40 -45.63
N LEU A 23 13.29 52.43 -45.26
CA LEU A 23 13.06 53.04 -43.96
C LEU A 23 12.94 52.02 -42.81
N LEU A 24 13.73 52.22 -41.75
CA LEU A 24 13.38 53.00 -40.56
C LEU A 24 12.29 52.32 -39.71
N ALA A 25 12.78 51.67 -38.67
CA ALA A 25 12.09 51.09 -37.54
C ALA A 25 10.95 51.97 -37.02
N LEU A 26 9.76 51.37 -36.92
CA LEU A 26 8.68 51.87 -36.08
C LEU A 26 8.39 50.81 -35.00
N CYS A 27 8.88 51.13 -33.80
CA CYS A 27 8.34 50.77 -32.49
C CYS A 27 8.05 49.29 -32.21
N LEU A 28 9.11 48.58 -31.79
CA LEU A 28 9.02 47.63 -30.69
C LEU A 28 8.54 48.36 -29.43
N ALA A 29 7.31 48.09 -28.96
CA ALA A 29 6.92 48.18 -27.55
C ALA A 29 5.52 47.58 -27.32
N LEU A 30 5.34 46.30 -27.67
CA LEU A 30 4.33 45.46 -27.04
C LEU A 30 5.05 44.24 -26.48
N THR A 31 5.92 44.49 -25.50
CA THR A 31 6.30 43.48 -24.51
C THR A 31 5.04 43.13 -23.74
N ALA A 32 4.30 42.16 -24.26
CA ALA A 32 3.32 41.43 -23.50
C ALA A 32 4.04 40.93 -22.24
N CYS A 33 3.57 41.40 -21.07
CA CYS A 33 3.81 40.72 -19.81
C CYS A 33 3.15 39.33 -19.89
N GLN A 34 3.80 38.40 -20.60
CA GLN A 34 3.64 36.99 -20.29
C GLN A 34 4.20 36.84 -18.88
N LYS A 35 3.30 36.87 -17.88
CA LYS A 35 3.55 36.22 -16.61
C LYS A 35 4.04 34.82 -16.97
N LYS A 36 5.35 34.59 -16.84
CA LYS A 36 5.88 33.25 -16.65
C LYS A 36 5.12 32.71 -15.45
N GLU A 37 4.09 31.91 -15.70
CA GLU A 37 3.59 30.99 -14.70
C GLU A 37 4.78 30.09 -14.40
N THR A 38 5.46 30.39 -13.31
CA THR A 38 6.32 29.42 -12.64
C THR A 38 5.44 28.17 -12.51
N PRO A 39 5.85 27.00 -13.03
CA PRO A 39 5.09 25.78 -12.83
C PRO A 39 4.80 25.70 -11.34
N LYS A 40 3.52 25.71 -10.97
CA LYS A 40 3.06 25.49 -9.61
C LYS A 40 3.82 24.25 -9.18
N SER A 41 4.73 24.39 -8.21
CA SER A 41 5.45 23.26 -7.65
C SER A 41 4.40 22.19 -7.41
N ALA A 42 4.60 20.98 -7.93
CA ALA A 42 3.70 19.86 -7.70
C ALA A 42 3.28 19.93 -6.22
N PRO A 43 1.97 19.87 -5.89
CA PRO A 43 1.54 19.89 -4.51
C PRO A 43 2.42 18.88 -3.77
N ALA A 44 3.02 19.30 -2.67
CA ALA A 44 3.86 18.41 -1.89
C ALA A 44 3.11 17.08 -1.69
N LEU A 45 3.80 15.94 -1.75
CA LEU A 45 3.30 14.58 -1.46
C LEU A 45 2.84 14.47 0.02
N ALA A 46 2.08 15.44 0.49
CA ALA A 46 1.59 15.66 1.84
C ALA A 46 0.26 14.93 1.97
N VAL A 47 0.29 13.61 1.80
CA VAL A 47 -0.77 12.76 2.33
C VAL A 47 -0.58 12.73 3.83
N ASP A 48 -1.36 13.52 4.54
CA ASP A 48 -1.40 13.60 6.00
C ASP A 48 -2.77 13.16 6.54
N ALA A 49 -2.99 13.33 7.85
CA ALA A 49 -4.24 12.90 8.50
C ALA A 49 -5.44 13.63 7.89
N THR A 50 -5.33 14.95 7.69
CA THR A 50 -6.41 15.77 7.17
C THR A 50 -6.76 15.36 5.74
N ARG A 51 -5.78 15.12 4.87
CA ARG A 51 -6.06 14.67 3.50
C ARG A 51 -6.68 13.27 3.46
N LEU A 52 -6.23 12.35 4.31
CA LEU A 52 -6.82 11.00 4.36
C LEU A 52 -8.24 11.00 4.93
N THR A 53 -8.54 11.83 5.94
CA THR A 53 -9.90 11.99 6.47
C THR A 53 -10.85 12.56 5.42
N ASN A 54 -10.37 13.46 4.56
CA ASN A 54 -11.15 14.07 3.47
C ASN A 54 -10.86 13.43 2.09
N ALA A 55 -10.42 12.17 2.06
CA ALA A 55 -10.07 11.48 0.82
C ALA A 55 -11.28 11.29 -0.11
N ASP A 56 -12.50 11.37 0.43
CA ASP A 56 -13.74 11.32 -0.32
C ASP A 56 -13.87 12.47 -1.33
N GLN A 57 -13.30 13.64 -1.01
CA GLN A 57 -13.24 14.84 -1.85
C GLN A 57 -12.07 14.83 -2.84
N ASP A 58 -11.12 13.90 -2.72
CA ASP A 58 -9.93 13.81 -3.59
C ASP A 58 -10.16 12.83 -4.74
N ASN A 59 -11.03 13.22 -5.67
CA ASN A 59 -11.51 12.34 -6.75
C ASN A 59 -10.45 11.94 -7.78
N GLY A 60 -9.34 12.68 -7.85
CA GLY A 60 -8.23 12.38 -8.76
C GLY A 60 -7.25 11.34 -8.21
N ASN A 61 -7.43 10.90 -6.97
CA ASN A 61 -6.48 10.05 -6.27
C ASN A 61 -7.15 8.82 -5.63
N TRP A 62 -6.32 7.80 -5.37
CA TRP A 62 -6.67 6.63 -4.57
C TRP A 62 -5.63 6.51 -3.45
N LEU A 63 -5.85 7.23 -2.35
CA LEU A 63 -4.83 7.55 -1.34
C LEU A 63 -4.54 6.41 -0.34
N THR A 64 -5.48 5.52 -0.14
CA THR A 64 -5.37 4.36 0.76
C THR A 64 -6.02 3.15 0.10
N VAL A 65 -5.78 1.94 0.64
CA VAL A 65 -6.22 0.65 0.08
C VAL A 65 -7.70 0.67 -0.34
N GLY A 66 -8.58 1.20 0.52
CA GLY A 66 -10.01 1.29 0.26
C GLY A 66 -10.50 2.61 -0.35
N ARG A 67 -9.61 3.42 -0.95
CA ARG A 67 -9.78 4.84 -1.35
C ARG A 67 -9.96 5.80 -0.17
N THR A 68 -10.87 5.48 0.74
CA THR A 68 -11.22 6.24 1.94
C THR A 68 -11.02 5.37 3.19
N TYR A 69 -11.05 5.97 4.38
CA TYR A 69 -10.93 5.23 5.65
C TYR A 69 -12.09 4.26 5.92
N SER A 70 -13.27 4.53 5.35
CA SER A 70 -14.43 3.63 5.41
C SER A 70 -14.29 2.37 4.54
N GLU A 71 -13.23 2.28 3.72
CA GLU A 71 -12.91 1.14 2.87
C GLU A 71 -14.02 0.71 1.89
N GLN A 72 -14.93 1.64 1.53
CA GLN A 72 -16.06 1.37 0.63
C GLN A 72 -15.63 1.07 -0.82
N ARG A 73 -14.40 1.47 -1.21
CA ARG A 73 -13.88 1.29 -2.58
C ARG A 73 -14.76 1.89 -3.67
N TYR A 74 -15.54 2.91 -3.32
CA TYR A 74 -16.40 3.64 -4.25
C TYR A 74 -15.66 4.86 -4.81
N SER A 75 -15.58 4.98 -6.13
CA SER A 75 -15.09 6.17 -6.82
C SER A 75 -16.25 7.01 -7.34
N PRO A 76 -16.27 8.34 -7.12
CA PRO A 76 -17.32 9.21 -7.65
C PRO A 76 -17.10 9.60 -9.13
N LEU A 77 -16.01 9.14 -9.77
CA LEU A 77 -15.76 9.40 -11.19
C LEU A 77 -16.76 8.65 -12.08
N ASP A 78 -17.33 9.33 -13.08
CA ASP A 78 -18.45 8.82 -13.89
C ASP A 78 -18.20 8.85 -15.41
N LYS A 79 -17.00 9.27 -15.86
CA LYS A 79 -16.63 9.29 -17.28
C LYS A 79 -16.81 7.92 -17.94
N ILE A 80 -16.47 6.85 -17.22
CA ILE A 80 -16.82 5.48 -17.58
C ILE A 80 -18.10 5.12 -16.82
N ASN A 81 -19.16 4.82 -17.56
CA ASN A 81 -20.48 4.51 -17.02
C ASN A 81 -21.17 3.44 -17.87
N THR A 82 -22.43 3.10 -17.54
CA THR A 82 -23.17 2.02 -18.22
C THR A 82 -23.41 2.28 -19.71
N GLN A 83 -23.33 3.54 -20.17
CA GLN A 83 -23.43 3.91 -21.58
C GLN A 83 -22.08 3.86 -22.31
N THR A 84 -20.98 4.20 -21.63
CA THR A 84 -19.64 4.36 -22.25
C THR A 84 -18.71 3.16 -22.06
N VAL A 85 -18.95 2.27 -21.10
CA VAL A 85 -18.07 1.13 -20.76
C VAL A 85 -17.76 0.20 -21.94
N LYS A 86 -18.68 0.08 -22.90
CA LYS A 86 -18.48 -0.70 -24.14
C LYS A 86 -17.35 -0.17 -25.05
N GLN A 87 -16.86 1.06 -24.79
CA GLN A 87 -15.76 1.69 -25.52
C GLN A 87 -14.42 1.52 -24.80
N LEU A 88 -14.41 0.84 -23.64
CA LEU A 88 -13.20 0.64 -22.86
C LEU A 88 -12.22 -0.26 -23.63
N SER A 89 -10.95 0.13 -23.66
CA SER A 89 -9.86 -0.64 -24.26
C SER A 89 -8.63 -0.57 -23.36
N LEU A 90 -7.71 -1.53 -23.54
CA LEU A 90 -6.42 -1.54 -22.85
C LEU A 90 -5.62 -0.29 -23.28
N ALA A 91 -5.25 0.54 -22.31
CA ALA A 91 -4.40 1.71 -22.57
C ALA A 91 -2.91 1.33 -22.58
N TRP A 92 -2.48 0.54 -21.60
CA TRP A 92 -1.12 0.02 -21.46
C TRP A 92 -1.13 -1.22 -20.54
N SER A 93 -0.06 -2.00 -20.59
CA SER A 93 0.21 -3.11 -19.67
C SER A 93 1.65 -3.05 -19.18
N LEU A 94 1.90 -3.59 -17.98
CA LEU A 94 3.23 -3.76 -17.41
C LEU A 94 3.41 -5.23 -17.02
N ASP A 95 4.44 -5.87 -17.56
CA ASP A 95 4.78 -7.23 -17.18
C ASP A 95 5.48 -7.24 -15.80
N LEU A 96 5.05 -8.15 -14.94
CA LEU A 96 5.68 -8.39 -13.65
C LEU A 96 6.72 -9.50 -13.76
N ASP A 97 7.72 -9.47 -12.88
CA ASP A 97 8.85 -10.39 -12.91
C ASP A 97 8.54 -11.81 -12.38
N THR A 98 7.26 -12.12 -12.18
CA THR A 98 6.80 -13.40 -11.65
C THR A 98 5.35 -13.70 -12.02
N ALA A 99 5.04 -14.98 -12.19
CA ALA A 99 3.70 -15.48 -12.48
C ALA A 99 2.93 -15.95 -11.21
N ARG A 100 3.42 -15.60 -10.02
CA ARG A 100 2.74 -15.89 -8.74
C ARG A 100 1.56 -14.94 -8.52
N GLY A 101 0.73 -15.20 -7.51
CA GLY A 101 -0.47 -14.42 -7.23
C GLY A 101 -0.21 -12.93 -7.03
N GLN A 102 -1.04 -12.10 -7.65
CA GLN A 102 -0.99 -10.63 -7.58
C GLN A 102 -2.28 -10.15 -6.94
N GLU A 103 -2.22 -9.72 -5.68
CA GLU A 103 -3.38 -9.30 -4.88
C GLU A 103 -3.38 -7.81 -4.56
N ALA A 104 -2.42 -7.06 -5.07
CA ALA A 104 -2.23 -5.66 -4.72
C ALA A 104 -3.42 -4.79 -5.15
N THR A 105 -3.91 -3.95 -4.24
CA THR A 105 -4.66 -2.74 -4.64
C THR A 105 -3.66 -1.61 -4.87
N PRO A 106 -3.48 -1.10 -6.11
CA PRO A 106 -2.59 0.03 -6.36
C PRO A 106 -3.12 1.32 -5.72
N LEU A 107 -2.21 2.15 -5.22
CA LEU A 107 -2.49 3.53 -4.82
C LEU A 107 -2.14 4.47 -5.95
N VAL A 108 -2.92 5.54 -6.15
CA VAL A 108 -2.57 6.63 -7.08
C VAL A 108 -2.51 7.91 -6.28
N VAL A 109 -1.32 8.50 -6.19
CA VAL A 109 -1.06 9.71 -5.40
C VAL A 109 -0.33 10.72 -6.28
N ASP A 110 -1.00 11.83 -6.54
CA ASP A 110 -0.50 13.00 -7.26
C ASP A 110 0.19 12.65 -8.58
N GLY A 111 -0.44 11.77 -9.35
CA GLY A 111 0.01 11.36 -10.69
C GLY A 111 1.02 10.20 -10.71
N VAL A 112 1.29 9.55 -9.58
CA VAL A 112 2.13 8.34 -9.51
C VAL A 112 1.31 7.18 -8.95
N MET A 113 1.39 6.03 -9.60
CA MET A 113 0.82 4.78 -9.12
C MET A 113 1.86 3.99 -8.32
N TYR A 114 1.51 3.54 -7.12
CA TYR A 114 2.34 2.68 -6.28
C TYR A 114 1.63 1.34 -6.09
N SER A 115 2.31 0.24 -6.42
CA SER A 115 1.78 -1.11 -6.25
C SER A 115 2.85 -2.04 -5.72
N SER A 116 2.42 -3.09 -5.03
CA SER A 116 3.28 -4.23 -4.73
C SER A 116 3.07 -5.35 -5.76
N SER A 117 4.01 -6.30 -5.79
CA SER A 117 3.84 -7.60 -6.44
C SER A 117 4.26 -8.73 -5.50
N ALA A 118 4.13 -9.98 -5.95
CA ALA A 118 4.56 -11.14 -5.18
C ALA A 118 6.02 -11.01 -4.68
N TRP A 119 6.32 -11.65 -3.54
CA TRP A 119 7.56 -11.45 -2.78
C TRP A 119 7.74 -10.03 -2.21
N SER A 120 6.66 -9.25 -2.12
CA SER A 120 6.63 -7.93 -1.49
C SER A 120 7.50 -6.88 -2.18
N LYS A 121 7.78 -7.06 -3.48
CA LYS A 121 8.42 -6.03 -4.29
C LYS A 121 7.46 -4.85 -4.45
N VAL A 122 8.00 -3.65 -4.58
CA VAL A 122 7.22 -2.40 -4.71
C VAL A 122 7.65 -1.67 -5.98
N GLN A 123 6.68 -1.11 -6.69
CA GLN A 123 6.88 -0.39 -7.94
C GLN A 123 6.18 0.97 -7.88
N ALA A 124 6.85 2.01 -8.39
CA ALA A 124 6.22 3.25 -8.76
C ALA A 124 6.13 3.35 -10.28
N ILE A 125 4.96 3.72 -10.78
CA ILE A 125 4.57 3.64 -12.19
C ILE A 125 3.90 4.96 -12.58
N ASP A 126 4.19 5.46 -13.77
CA ASP A 126 3.38 6.50 -14.41
C ASP A 126 2.04 5.89 -14.87
N PRO A 127 0.91 6.27 -14.26
CA PRO A 127 -0.40 5.67 -14.54
C PRO A 127 -0.92 6.00 -15.95
N THR A 128 -0.35 6.98 -16.64
CA THR A 128 -0.77 7.38 -17.99
C THR A 128 -0.06 6.60 -19.10
N THR A 129 1.18 6.19 -18.84
CA THR A 129 2.04 5.50 -19.84
C THR A 129 2.38 4.06 -19.48
N GLY A 130 2.20 3.65 -18.22
CA GLY A 130 2.66 2.35 -17.71
C GLY A 130 4.17 2.30 -17.46
N LYS A 131 4.89 3.42 -17.62
CA LYS A 131 6.34 3.48 -17.44
C LYS A 131 6.71 3.26 -15.98
N LEU A 132 7.58 2.28 -15.73
CA LEU A 132 8.21 2.09 -14.44
C LEU A 132 9.12 3.28 -14.11
N LEU A 133 8.87 3.94 -12.97
CA LEU A 133 9.65 5.05 -12.45
C LEU A 133 10.79 4.55 -11.57
N TRP A 134 10.47 3.63 -10.66
CA TRP A 134 11.43 2.89 -9.84
C TRP A 134 10.82 1.56 -9.38
N GLN A 135 11.67 0.62 -8.99
CA GLN A 135 11.28 -0.63 -8.35
C GLN A 135 12.20 -0.91 -7.15
N TYR A 136 11.61 -1.40 -6.07
CA TYR A 136 12.28 -1.86 -4.87
C TYR A 136 12.01 -3.35 -4.68
N ASP A 137 13.08 -4.12 -4.45
CA ASP A 137 13.01 -5.53 -4.11
C ASP A 137 13.55 -5.72 -2.68
N PRO A 138 12.71 -6.11 -1.70
CA PRO A 138 13.13 -6.28 -0.32
C PRO A 138 14.11 -7.43 -0.11
N LYS A 139 14.39 -8.26 -1.14
CA LYS A 139 15.24 -9.45 -1.06
C LYS A 139 14.78 -10.44 0.00
N VAL A 140 13.46 -10.70 0.04
CA VAL A 140 12.90 -11.75 0.88
C VAL A 140 13.58 -13.09 0.54
N PRO A 141 14.18 -13.79 1.52
CA PRO A 141 14.79 -15.09 1.27
C PRO A 141 13.75 -16.09 0.76
N GLN A 142 14.05 -16.79 -0.35
CA GLN A 142 13.07 -17.65 -1.02
C GLN A 142 12.61 -18.83 -0.16
N GLU A 143 13.48 -19.30 0.74
CA GLU A 143 13.15 -20.32 1.73
C GLU A 143 12.01 -19.91 2.67
N ARG A 144 11.75 -18.61 2.86
CA ARG A 144 10.58 -18.14 3.62
C ARG A 144 9.27 -18.55 2.97
N GLY A 145 9.26 -18.83 1.67
CA GLY A 145 8.08 -19.30 0.94
C GLY A 145 7.45 -20.57 1.53
N VAL A 146 8.22 -21.43 2.20
CA VAL A 146 7.69 -22.66 2.84
C VAL A 146 6.88 -22.38 4.10
N MET A 147 7.01 -21.18 4.68
CA MET A 147 6.30 -20.73 5.88
C MET A 147 5.03 -19.93 5.55
N VAL A 148 4.68 -19.82 4.26
CA VAL A 148 3.51 -19.07 3.79
C VAL A 148 2.45 -20.05 3.30
N CYS A 149 1.25 -20.00 3.88
CA CYS A 149 0.20 -20.99 3.62
C CYS A 149 -0.33 -20.96 2.18
N CYS A 150 -0.36 -19.77 1.59
CA CYS A 150 -1.38 -19.40 0.63
C CYS A 150 -0.79 -18.58 -0.53
N ASP A 151 0.39 -18.96 -1.00
CA ASP A 151 1.20 -18.22 -1.98
C ASP A 151 1.92 -16.96 -1.40
N VAL A 152 2.96 -16.48 -2.07
CA VAL A 152 3.82 -15.34 -1.66
C VAL A 152 3.25 -14.00 -2.10
N VAL A 153 1.95 -13.83 -1.91
CA VAL A 153 1.17 -12.68 -2.34
C VAL A 153 1.41 -11.44 -1.47
N ASN A 154 1.09 -10.27 -2.00
CA ASN A 154 1.10 -9.02 -1.25
C ASN A 154 -0.07 -8.12 -1.68
N ARG A 155 -0.82 -7.60 -0.72
CA ARG A 155 -2.10 -6.88 -0.97
C ARG A 155 -1.96 -5.39 -1.20
N GLY A 156 -0.74 -4.86 -1.19
CA GLY A 156 -0.47 -3.47 -1.51
C GLY A 156 0.36 -2.77 -0.46
N VAL A 157 0.41 -1.45 -0.64
CA VAL A 157 1.21 -0.52 0.16
C VAL A 157 0.32 0.50 0.85
N ALA A 158 0.88 1.23 1.81
CA ALA A 158 0.30 2.48 2.33
C ALA A 158 1.14 3.68 1.90
N PHE A 159 0.56 4.88 1.94
CA PHE A 159 1.26 6.13 1.61
C PHE A 159 1.06 7.17 2.71
N TRP A 160 2.15 7.85 3.09
CA TRP A 160 2.10 8.96 4.06
C TRP A 160 3.28 9.90 3.89
N LYS A 161 3.01 11.20 3.77
CA LYS A 161 4.01 12.29 3.71
C LYS A 161 5.24 11.96 2.84
N GLY A 162 5.01 11.53 1.60
CA GLY A 162 6.08 11.25 0.64
C GLY A 162 6.81 9.93 0.88
N ARG A 163 6.24 9.02 1.69
CA ARG A 163 6.77 7.67 1.89
C ARG A 163 5.75 6.61 1.55
N VAL A 164 6.25 5.49 1.05
CA VAL A 164 5.51 4.26 0.75
C VAL A 164 5.85 3.21 1.79
N TYR A 165 4.85 2.51 2.33
CA TYR A 165 5.05 1.51 3.40
C TYR A 165 4.58 0.15 2.92
N VAL A 166 5.39 -0.88 3.14
CA VAL A 166 5.09 -2.26 2.71
C VAL A 166 5.41 -3.24 3.84
N GLY A 167 4.49 -4.18 4.05
CA GLY A 167 4.75 -5.37 4.86
C GLY A 167 5.33 -6.48 3.99
N THR A 168 6.44 -7.09 4.41
CA THR A 168 7.13 -8.11 3.62
C THR A 168 6.82 -9.53 4.09
N ILE A 169 6.85 -10.50 3.16
CA ILE A 169 6.59 -11.91 3.45
C ILE A 169 7.46 -12.45 4.61
N ASP A 170 8.69 -11.97 4.78
CA ASP A 170 9.58 -12.36 5.88
C ASP A 170 9.33 -11.62 7.21
N GLY A 171 8.27 -10.81 7.30
CA GLY A 171 7.83 -10.21 8.56
C GLY A 171 8.40 -8.82 8.85
N ARG A 172 9.03 -8.15 7.87
CA ARG A 172 9.48 -6.77 8.01
C ARG A 172 8.37 -5.78 7.65
N LEU A 173 8.42 -4.62 8.27
CA LEU A 173 7.72 -3.42 7.81
C LEU A 173 8.79 -2.45 7.30
N ILE A 174 8.60 -1.94 6.10
CA ILE A 174 9.60 -1.11 5.40
C ILE A 174 8.95 0.19 4.96
N ALA A 175 9.64 1.31 5.18
CA ALA A 175 9.30 2.60 4.59
C ALA A 175 10.29 2.96 3.49
N LEU A 176 9.77 3.39 2.34
CA LEU A 176 10.52 3.81 1.17
C LEU A 176 10.25 5.29 0.88
N ASP A 177 11.25 6.02 0.41
CA ASP A 177 11.06 7.35 -0.17
C ASP A 177 10.24 7.22 -1.46
N ALA A 178 9.12 7.93 -1.56
CA ALA A 178 8.18 7.76 -2.66
C ALA A 178 8.74 8.20 -4.02
N LYS A 179 9.74 9.09 -4.05
CA LYS A 179 10.31 9.61 -5.30
C LYS A 179 11.39 8.69 -5.85
N THR A 180 12.15 8.05 -4.97
CA THR A 180 13.38 7.32 -5.33
C THR A 180 13.26 5.81 -5.14
N GLY A 181 12.31 5.34 -4.32
CA GLY A 181 12.22 3.95 -3.89
C GLY A 181 13.31 3.53 -2.90
N ALA A 182 14.12 4.47 -2.42
CA ALA A 182 15.18 4.20 -1.45
C ALA A 182 14.58 3.86 -0.08
N GLU A 183 15.15 2.87 0.59
CA GLU A 183 14.76 2.51 1.95
C GLU A 183 15.08 3.64 2.92
N VAL A 184 14.08 4.06 3.69
CA VAL A 184 14.20 5.04 4.77
C VAL A 184 14.45 4.33 6.10
N TRP A 185 13.66 3.29 6.37
CA TRP A 185 13.83 2.41 7.53
C TRP A 185 13.18 1.04 7.26
N SER A 186 13.61 0.03 8.03
CA SER A 186 13.10 -1.33 8.01
C SER A 186 13.14 -1.92 9.41
N VAL A 187 12.05 -2.53 9.86
CA VAL A 187 11.94 -3.16 11.18
C VAL A 187 11.32 -4.54 11.09
N ILE A 188 11.82 -5.48 11.90
CA ILE A 188 11.21 -6.81 12.04
C ILE A 188 10.02 -6.70 12.99
N THR A 189 8.85 -7.14 12.53
CA THR A 189 7.60 -7.06 13.31
C THR A 189 7.22 -8.38 13.98
N VAL A 190 7.88 -9.48 13.58
CA VAL A 190 7.53 -10.84 13.99
C VAL A 190 8.72 -11.60 14.55
N ASP A 191 8.46 -12.66 15.33
CA ASP A 191 9.48 -13.64 15.67
C ASP A 191 9.80 -14.50 14.44
N GLN A 192 10.92 -14.20 13.76
CA GLN A 192 11.29 -14.87 12.52
C GLN A 192 11.68 -16.34 12.70
N SER A 193 11.89 -16.82 13.94
CA SER A 193 12.07 -18.25 14.23
C SER A 193 10.76 -19.03 14.04
N LYS A 194 9.62 -18.33 14.00
CA LYS A 194 8.29 -18.88 13.81
C LYS A 194 7.78 -18.63 12.38
N PRO A 195 6.79 -19.41 11.92
CA PRO A 195 6.20 -19.31 10.58
C PRO A 195 5.21 -18.13 10.46
N TYR A 196 5.62 -16.94 10.90
CA TYR A 196 4.90 -15.70 10.60
C TYR A 196 5.22 -15.23 9.18
N ALA A 197 4.22 -14.62 8.55
CA ALA A 197 4.36 -13.91 7.28
C ALA A 197 3.50 -12.64 7.28
N ILE A 198 3.80 -11.68 6.40
CA ILE A 198 2.92 -10.53 6.15
C ILE A 198 2.52 -10.52 4.68
N THR A 199 1.22 -10.63 4.44
CA THR A 199 0.61 -10.58 3.11
C THR A 199 -0.32 -9.37 2.94
N GLY A 200 -0.92 -8.89 4.03
CA GLY A 200 -1.84 -7.75 4.04
C GLY A 200 -1.15 -6.39 3.81
N ALA A 201 -1.93 -5.43 3.32
CA ALA A 201 -1.48 -4.06 3.13
C ALA A 201 -1.54 -3.28 4.47
N PRO A 202 -0.49 -2.50 4.82
CA PRO A 202 -0.55 -1.62 5.98
C PRO A 202 -1.64 -0.55 5.85
N ARG A 203 -2.17 -0.06 6.98
CA ARG A 203 -3.01 1.15 7.03
C ARG A 203 -2.29 2.24 7.80
N ILE A 204 -2.58 3.51 7.51
CA ILE A 204 -1.99 4.64 8.24
C ILE A 204 -3.07 5.54 8.83
N VAL A 205 -3.03 5.75 10.14
CA VAL A 205 -3.93 6.64 10.88
C VAL A 205 -3.09 7.49 11.81
N LYS A 206 -3.29 8.82 11.78
CA LYS A 206 -2.62 9.77 12.69
C LYS A 206 -1.09 9.57 12.80
N GLY A 207 -0.42 9.36 11.67
CA GLY A 207 1.03 9.14 11.63
C GLY A 207 1.50 7.81 12.23
N LYS A 208 0.63 6.80 12.29
CA LYS A 208 0.97 5.45 12.75
C LYS A 208 0.67 4.45 11.65
N VAL A 209 1.63 3.57 11.36
CA VAL A 209 1.47 2.46 10.43
C VAL A 209 0.99 1.23 11.19
N PHE A 210 -0.17 0.72 10.81
CA PHE A 210 -0.78 -0.49 11.38
C PHE A 210 -0.48 -1.67 10.47
N ILE A 211 0.07 -2.72 11.06
CA ILE A 211 0.32 -3.98 10.35
C ILE A 211 0.14 -5.16 11.31
N GLY A 212 -0.52 -6.20 10.81
CA GLY A 212 -0.64 -7.49 11.49
C GLY A 212 0.25 -8.54 10.84
N ASN A 213 -0.20 -9.80 10.87
CA ASN A 213 0.55 -10.95 10.38
C ASN A 213 -0.42 -12.08 9.99
N GLY A 214 0.08 -13.04 9.22
CA GLY A 214 -0.50 -14.36 9.00
C GLY A 214 0.35 -15.46 9.65
N GLY A 215 -0.10 -16.70 9.51
CA GLY A 215 0.58 -17.90 10.02
C GLY A 215 -0.24 -18.78 10.95
N ALA A 216 -1.55 -18.53 11.11
CA ALA A 216 -2.41 -19.33 11.99
C ALA A 216 -2.40 -20.83 11.61
N GLU A 217 -2.24 -21.16 10.33
CA GLU A 217 -2.15 -22.54 9.83
C GLU A 217 -0.92 -23.28 10.38
N PHE A 218 0.08 -22.55 10.88
CA PHE A 218 1.33 -23.09 11.40
C PHE A 218 1.53 -22.84 12.90
N GLY A 219 0.48 -22.46 13.63
CA GLY A 219 0.53 -22.37 15.09
C GLY A 219 1.21 -21.12 15.61
N VAL A 220 0.86 -19.94 15.07
CA VAL A 220 1.33 -18.65 15.59
C VAL A 220 0.25 -17.89 16.36
N ARG A 221 0.66 -16.91 17.18
CA ARG A 221 -0.23 -16.07 17.98
C ARG A 221 -0.48 -14.75 17.26
N GLY A 222 -1.74 -14.46 16.96
CA GLY A 222 -2.13 -13.25 16.24
C GLY A 222 -1.94 -11.97 17.05
N TYR A 223 -1.58 -10.91 16.33
CA TYR A 223 -1.53 -9.55 16.85
C TYR A 223 -1.60 -8.53 15.71
N ILE A 224 -1.90 -7.29 16.08
CA ILE A 224 -1.67 -6.10 15.28
C ILE A 224 -0.75 -5.15 16.05
N SER A 225 0.12 -4.43 15.34
CA SER A 225 1.02 -3.44 15.94
C SER A 225 0.94 -2.11 15.22
N ALA A 226 1.15 -1.04 15.98
CA ALA A 226 1.30 0.30 15.44
C ALA A 226 2.77 0.73 15.51
N TYR A 227 3.28 1.28 14.42
CA TYR A 227 4.64 1.81 14.31
C TYR A 227 4.59 3.29 13.94
N ASP A 228 5.51 4.06 14.50
CA ASP A 228 5.71 5.45 14.13
C ASP A 228 6.15 5.56 12.66
N VAL A 229 5.46 6.39 11.86
CA VAL A 229 5.74 6.55 10.41
C VAL A 229 7.13 7.11 10.11
N ASP A 230 7.72 7.87 11.04
CA ASP A 230 8.99 8.55 10.83
C ASP A 230 10.18 7.66 11.20
N THR A 231 10.05 6.86 12.24
CA THR A 231 11.16 6.13 12.85
C THR A 231 11.06 4.62 12.73
N GLY A 232 9.87 4.07 12.41
CA GLY A 232 9.62 2.64 12.47
C GLY A 232 9.57 2.08 13.90
N LYS A 233 9.61 2.92 14.94
CA LYS A 233 9.53 2.47 16.33
C LYS A 233 8.14 1.90 16.62
N MET A 234 8.08 0.70 17.21
CA MET A 234 6.82 0.14 17.69
C MET A 234 6.27 1.00 18.84
N LEU A 235 5.03 1.45 18.69
CA LEU A 235 4.33 2.28 19.67
C LEU A 235 3.52 1.41 20.63
N TRP A 236 2.77 0.45 20.07
CA TRP A 236 1.98 -0.50 20.84
C TRP A 236 1.72 -1.78 20.04
N ARG A 237 1.30 -2.83 20.76
CA ARG A 237 0.85 -4.11 20.20
C ARG A 237 -0.42 -4.59 20.90
N PHE A 238 -1.40 -5.02 20.11
CA PHE A 238 -2.60 -5.70 20.57
C PHE A 238 -2.55 -7.19 20.15
N TYR A 239 -2.54 -8.10 21.12
CA TYR A 239 -2.63 -9.54 20.86
C TYR A 239 -4.10 -9.94 20.78
N THR A 240 -4.45 -10.77 19.80
CA THR A 240 -5.85 -11.14 19.54
C THR A 240 -6.31 -12.36 20.31
N VAL A 241 -5.39 -13.15 20.86
CA VAL A 241 -5.68 -14.32 21.70
C VAL A 241 -4.79 -14.31 22.95
N PRO A 242 -5.25 -14.86 24.08
CA PRO A 242 -4.49 -14.89 25.32
C PRO A 242 -3.21 -15.72 25.22
N GLY A 243 -2.17 -15.28 25.93
CA GLY A 243 -0.89 -15.97 26.04
C GLY A 243 -0.89 -17.03 27.14
N ASP A 244 0.30 -17.36 27.64
CA ASP A 244 0.49 -18.22 28.81
C ASP A 244 -0.05 -17.52 30.08
N PRO A 245 -1.12 -18.03 30.72
CA PRO A 245 -1.67 -17.41 31.92
C PRO A 245 -0.66 -17.27 33.07
N ALA A 246 0.38 -18.12 33.11
CA ALA A 246 1.42 -18.05 34.14
C ALA A 246 2.33 -16.81 34.00
N GLN A 247 2.39 -16.20 32.81
CA GLN A 247 3.19 -15.00 32.53
C GLN A 247 2.39 -13.70 32.70
N GLY A 248 1.10 -13.80 33.01
CA GLY A 248 0.17 -12.69 32.93
C GLY A 248 -0.22 -12.37 31.49
N PHE A 249 -0.95 -11.27 31.31
CA PHE A 249 -1.45 -10.86 29.99
C PHE A 249 -1.04 -9.44 29.64
N GLU A 250 -0.75 -9.21 28.36
CA GLU A 250 -0.26 -7.92 27.86
C GLU A 250 -1.35 -6.85 27.83
N GLN A 251 -2.62 -7.25 27.69
CA GLN A 251 -3.78 -6.37 27.77
C GLN A 251 -4.78 -6.89 28.82
N PRO A 252 -5.44 -6.01 29.61
CA PRO A 252 -6.41 -6.43 30.63
C PRO A 252 -7.53 -7.32 30.07
N ILE A 253 -8.03 -7.01 28.87
CA ILE A 253 -9.10 -7.76 28.22
C ILE A 253 -8.74 -9.23 27.96
N LEU A 254 -7.44 -9.56 27.84
CA LEU A 254 -7.02 -10.94 27.63
C LEU A 254 -7.24 -11.83 28.85
N ALA A 255 -7.36 -11.26 30.06
CA ALA A 255 -7.75 -12.02 31.24
C ALA A 255 -9.19 -12.53 31.12
N ASP A 256 -10.08 -11.72 30.55
CA ASP A 256 -11.46 -12.13 30.27
C ASP A 256 -11.52 -13.09 29.07
N ALA A 257 -10.75 -12.80 28.01
CA ALA A 257 -10.64 -13.70 26.87
C ALA A 257 -10.17 -15.09 27.32
N ALA A 258 -9.14 -15.20 28.18
CA ALA A 258 -8.62 -16.47 28.67
C ALA A 258 -9.67 -17.36 29.36
N LYS A 259 -10.74 -16.80 29.93
CA LYS A 259 -11.85 -17.58 30.52
C LYS A 259 -12.58 -18.43 29.48
N THR A 260 -12.58 -17.99 28.22
CA THR A 260 -13.18 -18.68 27.07
C THR A 260 -12.24 -19.70 26.42
N TRP A 261 -11.04 -19.91 26.97
CA TRP A 261 -10.09 -20.93 26.52
C TRP A 261 -9.90 -22.00 27.60
N LYS A 262 -9.55 -23.21 27.16
CA LYS A 262 -9.29 -24.37 28.00
C LYS A 262 -8.02 -25.08 27.52
N GLY A 263 -7.34 -25.81 28.41
CA GLY A 263 -6.09 -26.49 28.08
C GLY A 263 -4.90 -25.55 27.90
N GLU A 264 -3.91 -25.96 27.11
CA GLU A 264 -2.62 -25.26 26.95
C GLU A 264 -2.47 -24.58 25.58
N TRP A 265 -3.48 -23.81 25.17
CA TRP A 265 -3.56 -23.20 23.82
C TRP A 265 -2.33 -22.36 23.45
N TRP A 266 -1.67 -21.72 24.44
CA TRP A 266 -0.50 -20.87 24.23
C TRP A 266 0.71 -21.65 23.69
N LYS A 267 0.78 -22.96 23.94
CA LYS A 267 1.83 -23.83 23.37
C LYS A 267 1.60 -24.13 21.89
N LEU A 268 0.37 -23.93 21.40
CA LEU A 268 -0.06 -24.22 20.05
C LEU A 268 -0.19 -22.95 19.18
N GLY A 269 0.07 -21.78 19.76
CA GLY A 269 -0.04 -20.47 19.11
C GLY A 269 -1.43 -19.84 19.21
N GLY A 270 -2.50 -20.63 19.18
CA GLY A 270 -3.88 -20.16 19.36
C GLY A 270 -4.51 -19.56 18.11
N GLY A 271 -3.75 -18.95 17.20
CA GLY A 271 -4.25 -18.35 15.96
C GLY A 271 -4.67 -16.88 16.12
N GLY A 272 -5.77 -16.48 15.48
CA GLY A 272 -6.32 -15.12 15.56
C GLY A 272 -5.52 -14.08 14.78
N THR A 273 -4.75 -14.49 13.78
CA THR A 273 -3.86 -13.63 13.00
C THR A 273 -4.62 -12.53 12.24
N VAL A 274 -4.07 -11.31 12.18
CA VAL A 274 -4.66 -10.12 11.54
C VAL A 274 -3.97 -9.87 10.20
N TRP A 275 -4.30 -10.68 9.19
CA TRP A 275 -3.49 -10.80 7.96
C TRP A 275 -3.96 -9.91 6.80
N ASP A 276 -5.08 -9.20 6.93
CA ASP A 276 -5.69 -8.50 5.80
C ASP A 276 -6.40 -7.18 6.16
N SER A 277 -7.71 -7.25 6.44
CA SER A 277 -8.56 -6.06 6.41
C SER A 277 -8.52 -5.27 7.72
N MET A 278 -8.51 -3.95 7.56
CA MET A 278 -8.62 -2.95 8.62
C MET A 278 -9.49 -1.80 8.10
N ALA A 279 -10.23 -1.13 8.97
CA ALA A 279 -10.98 0.08 8.65
C ALA A 279 -10.81 1.11 9.78
N TYR A 280 -11.01 2.39 9.47
CA TYR A 280 -10.91 3.45 10.47
C TYR A 280 -12.11 4.39 10.39
N ASP A 281 -12.62 4.77 11.56
CA ASP A 281 -13.64 5.80 11.69
C ASP A 281 -13.04 7.01 12.43
N PRO A 282 -12.82 8.14 11.73
CA PRO A 282 -12.31 9.36 12.33
C PRO A 282 -13.25 10.03 13.33
N GLU A 283 -14.57 9.83 13.23
CA GLU A 283 -15.55 10.45 14.13
C GLU A 283 -15.60 9.74 15.48
N LEU A 284 -15.56 8.40 15.46
CA LEU A 284 -15.53 7.58 16.67
C LEU A 284 -14.12 7.40 17.24
N ASP A 285 -13.11 7.71 16.43
CA ASP A 285 -11.71 7.42 16.65
C ASP A 285 -11.47 5.94 17.01
N LEU A 286 -11.94 5.07 16.11
CA LEU A 286 -11.84 3.62 16.25
C LEU A 286 -11.19 2.98 15.03
N LEU A 287 -10.16 2.18 15.29
CA LEU A 287 -9.59 1.23 14.34
C LEU A 287 -10.34 -0.10 14.46
N TYR A 288 -10.88 -0.59 13.35
CA TYR A 288 -11.51 -1.90 13.27
C TYR A 288 -10.55 -2.90 12.63
N ILE A 289 -10.42 -4.07 13.25
CA ILE A 289 -9.61 -5.17 12.75
C ILE A 289 -10.45 -6.44 12.63
N GLY A 290 -10.17 -7.25 11.63
CA GLY A 290 -10.67 -8.62 11.52
C GLY A 290 -9.63 -9.62 12.01
N THR A 291 -10.02 -10.53 12.89
CA THR A 291 -9.14 -11.58 13.41
C THR A 291 -9.40 -12.92 12.74
N GLY A 292 -8.32 -13.69 12.50
CA GLY A 292 -8.38 -14.97 11.81
C GLY A 292 -8.91 -16.15 12.64
N ASN A 293 -8.72 -17.34 12.09
CA ASN A 293 -9.11 -18.63 12.66
C ASN A 293 -8.24 -19.05 13.85
N GLY A 294 -8.74 -20.05 14.58
CA GLY A 294 -7.99 -20.72 15.66
C GLY A 294 -6.93 -21.68 15.15
N SER A 295 -5.89 -21.85 15.97
CA SER A 295 -4.81 -22.80 15.71
C SER A 295 -4.55 -23.73 16.91
N PRO A 296 -4.52 -25.07 16.71
CA PRO A 296 -4.89 -25.77 15.48
C PRO A 296 -6.38 -25.59 15.16
N TRP A 297 -6.77 -25.91 13.93
CA TRP A 297 -8.18 -25.85 13.51
C TRP A 297 -9.08 -26.77 14.35
N ASN A 298 -8.57 -27.96 14.69
CA ASN A 298 -9.29 -28.90 15.55
C ASN A 298 -9.42 -28.35 16.98
N GLN A 299 -10.61 -27.84 17.29
CA GLN A 299 -10.92 -27.24 18.59
C GLN A 299 -10.66 -28.20 19.75
N ARG A 300 -10.92 -29.51 19.59
CA ARG A 300 -10.72 -30.47 20.69
C ARG A 300 -9.26 -30.55 21.15
N ILE A 301 -8.33 -30.19 20.28
CA ILE A 301 -6.89 -30.08 20.59
C ILE A 301 -6.57 -28.66 21.07
N ARG A 302 -7.05 -27.64 20.35
CA ARG A 302 -6.79 -26.22 20.65
C ARG A 302 -7.31 -25.79 22.03
N SER A 303 -8.54 -26.19 22.35
CA SER A 303 -9.28 -25.83 23.56
C SER A 303 -10.15 -27.01 23.99
N PRO A 304 -9.58 -28.05 24.64
CA PRO A 304 -10.33 -29.20 25.11
C PRO A 304 -11.45 -28.78 26.07
N GLY A 305 -12.69 -29.20 25.81
CA GLY A 305 -13.86 -28.72 26.54
C GLY A 305 -14.51 -27.46 25.94
N GLY A 306 -14.00 -26.99 24.81
CA GLY A 306 -14.61 -25.95 23.98
C GLY A 306 -14.36 -24.54 24.49
N GLY A 307 -15.38 -23.69 24.30
CA GLY A 307 -15.37 -22.27 24.68
C GLY A 307 -15.11 -21.38 23.47
N ASP A 308 -15.64 -20.16 23.54
CA ASP A 308 -15.65 -19.19 22.45
C ASP A 308 -14.26 -18.85 21.89
N ASN A 309 -13.19 -19.10 22.67
CA ASN A 309 -11.81 -18.86 22.24
C ASN A 309 -11.60 -17.43 21.71
N LEU A 310 -12.01 -16.42 22.49
CA LEU A 310 -11.87 -15.02 22.09
C LEU A 310 -10.40 -14.60 21.89
N PHE A 311 -10.06 -13.79 20.90
CA PHE A 311 -10.91 -13.14 19.88
C PHE A 311 -10.76 -13.82 18.52
N LEU A 312 -10.88 -15.14 18.41
CA LEU A 312 -10.90 -15.80 17.11
C LEU A 312 -12.14 -15.39 16.29
N SER A 313 -12.02 -15.31 14.96
CA SER A 313 -13.13 -15.03 14.03
C SER A 313 -14.00 -13.86 14.52
N SER A 314 -13.37 -12.71 14.75
CA SER A 314 -13.97 -11.56 15.40
C SER A 314 -13.68 -10.26 14.67
N ILE A 315 -14.62 -9.32 14.78
CA ILE A 315 -14.39 -7.90 14.54
C ILE A 315 -14.04 -7.27 15.88
N VAL A 316 -12.90 -6.60 15.97
CA VAL A 316 -12.43 -5.94 17.19
C VAL A 316 -12.21 -4.46 16.91
N ALA A 317 -12.74 -3.60 17.78
CA ALA A 317 -12.52 -2.17 17.74
C ALA A 317 -11.48 -1.76 18.78
N LEU A 318 -10.47 -1.00 18.34
CA LEU A 318 -9.35 -0.54 19.14
C LEU A 318 -9.21 0.98 19.06
N ARG A 319 -8.66 1.60 20.10
CA ARG A 319 -8.16 2.96 20.02
C ARG A 319 -6.89 3.01 19.17
N PRO A 320 -6.84 3.78 18.07
CA PRO A 320 -5.67 3.80 17.18
C PRO A 320 -4.41 4.36 17.87
N ASP A 321 -4.57 5.25 18.84
CA ASP A 321 -3.45 5.90 19.52
C ASP A 321 -2.76 4.99 20.54
N THR A 322 -3.50 4.08 21.18
CA THR A 322 -3.00 3.27 22.32
C THR A 322 -3.08 1.76 22.11
N GLY A 323 -3.87 1.30 21.14
CA GLY A 323 -4.21 -0.12 20.97
C GLY A 323 -5.17 -0.66 22.03
N GLU A 324 -5.76 0.22 22.85
CA GLU A 324 -6.72 -0.15 23.87
C GLU A 324 -7.98 -0.75 23.25
N TYR A 325 -8.43 -1.87 23.81
CA TYR A 325 -9.67 -2.54 23.45
C TYR A 325 -10.90 -1.67 23.76
N VAL A 326 -11.86 -1.61 22.83
CA VAL A 326 -13.13 -0.87 23.04
C VAL A 326 -14.32 -1.82 23.03
N TRP A 327 -14.50 -2.57 21.94
CA TRP A 327 -15.57 -3.57 21.82
C TRP A 327 -15.16 -4.68 20.85
N HIS A 328 -15.88 -5.80 20.86
CA HIS A 328 -15.75 -6.83 19.81
C HIS A 328 -17.12 -7.43 19.45
N TYR A 329 -17.17 -8.07 18.29
CA TYR A 329 -18.22 -8.99 17.89
C TYR A 329 -17.58 -10.24 17.31
N GLN A 330 -17.83 -11.39 17.91
CA GLN A 330 -17.34 -12.66 17.40
C GLN A 330 -18.35 -13.25 16.39
N THR A 331 -17.92 -13.44 15.15
CA THR A 331 -18.76 -13.94 14.07
C THR A 331 -18.94 -15.46 14.14
N THR A 332 -18.00 -16.16 14.78
CA THR A 332 -18.02 -17.64 14.88
C THR A 332 -17.62 -18.07 16.28
N PRO A 333 -18.52 -18.00 17.27
CA PRO A 333 -18.32 -18.58 18.59
C PRO A 333 -18.39 -20.11 18.50
N GLY A 334 -17.89 -20.80 19.51
CA GLY A 334 -18.01 -22.26 19.62
C GLY A 334 -16.77 -22.94 20.11
#